data_AF-A0A9J6GY43-F1
#
_entry.id   AF-A0A9J6GY43-F1
#
_cell.length_a   1.000
_cell.length_b   1.000
_cell.length_c   1.000
_cell.angle_alpha   90.00
_cell.angle_beta   90.00
_cell.angle_gamma   90.00
#
_symmetry.space_group_name_H-M   'P 1'
#
loop_
_entity.id
_entity.type
_entity.pdbx_description
1 polymer ?
#
loop_
_entity_poly.entity_id
_entity_poly.type
_entity_poly.pdbx_seq_one_letter_code
_entity_poly.pdbx_strand_id
1 'polypeptide(L)'
;MPTCAELAKRIKVLESAFKEQLETAVKEVKAEAGKTLDDKGLEEHAKLCESVKFLSAQYDSMRVKQDALIAENKALRAHNESLETRLAELEQYSRQNNIEIKGVPTTKGEDCTAFLNIPPRQSIVGLSLAARSVVPHNNAQRIATASSPMGSSKMTLQTGKTWGLSKPA
;
A
#
# COMPACT_ATOMS: atom_id res chain seq x y z
N MET A 1 -93.77 -4.31 7.70
CA MET A 1 -92.88 -5.31 8.33
C MET A 1 -92.55 -6.34 7.27
N PRO A 2 -91.29 -6.55 6.90
CA PRO A 2 -90.94 -7.62 5.98
C PRO A 2 -91.34 -8.97 6.58
N THR A 3 -91.86 -9.85 5.75
CA THR A 3 -92.22 -11.20 6.20
C THR A 3 -90.95 -12.03 6.43
N CYS A 4 -90.98 -13.03 7.33
CA CYS A 4 -89.82 -13.90 7.57
C CYS A 4 -89.25 -14.51 6.27
N ALA A 5 -90.10 -14.75 5.27
CA ALA A 5 -89.70 -15.26 3.96
C ALA A 5 -88.84 -14.26 3.16
N GLU A 6 -89.11 -12.95 3.27
CA GLU A 6 -88.31 -11.91 2.63
C GLU A 6 -86.95 -11.72 3.31
N LEU A 7 -86.92 -11.82 4.64
CA LEU A 7 -85.66 -11.79 5.40
C LEU A 7 -84.76 -12.97 5.03
N ALA A 8 -85.31 -14.18 4.92
CA ALA A 8 -84.55 -15.37 4.53
C ALA A 8 -83.96 -15.26 3.11
N LYS A 9 -84.70 -14.65 2.17
CA LYS A 9 -84.18 -14.39 0.81
C LYS A 9 -83.03 -13.39 0.83
N ARG A 10 -83.16 -12.30 1.60
CA ARG A 10 -82.09 -11.29 1.74
C ARG A 10 -80.83 -11.88 2.35
N ILE A 11 -80.95 -12.72 3.37
CA ILE A 11 -79.81 -13.41 4.01
C ILE A 11 -79.07 -14.27 2.98
N LYS A 12 -79.79 -15.07 2.18
CA LYS A 12 -79.17 -15.90 1.14
C LYS A 12 -78.41 -15.10 0.08
N VAL A 13 -78.97 -13.96 -0.35
CA VAL A 13 -78.30 -13.07 -1.30
C VAL A 13 -77.04 -12.46 -0.69
N LEU A 14 -77.08 -12.11 0.60
CA LEU A 14 -75.93 -11.58 1.32
C LEU A 14 -74.83 -12.64 1.47
N GLU A 15 -75.20 -13.88 1.81
CA GLU A 15 -74.26 -15.01 1.92
C GLU A 15 -73.56 -15.30 0.59
N SER A 16 -74.30 -15.29 -0.53
CA SER A 16 -73.70 -15.51 -1.85
C SER A 16 -72.75 -14.37 -2.25
N ALA A 17 -73.15 -13.12 -2.00
CA ALA A 17 -72.31 -11.96 -2.31
C ALA A 17 -71.02 -11.95 -1.46
N PHE A 18 -71.13 -12.30 -0.18
CA PHE A 18 -69.99 -12.36 0.72
C PHE A 18 -69.02 -13.48 0.31
N LYS A 19 -69.55 -14.64 -0.11
CA LYS A 19 -68.75 -15.76 -0.61
C LYS A 19 -67.99 -15.39 -1.89
N GLU A 20 -68.64 -14.71 -2.84
CA GLU A 20 -67.98 -14.23 -4.05
C GLU A 20 -66.88 -13.21 -3.75
N GLN A 21 -67.12 -12.27 -2.83
CA GLN A 21 -66.09 -11.31 -2.40
C GLN A 21 -64.89 -12.01 -1.75
N LEU A 22 -65.13 -13.01 -0.90
CA LEU A 22 -64.07 -13.80 -0.27
C LEU A 22 -63.25 -14.60 -1.29
N GLU A 23 -63.92 -15.24 -2.25
CA GLU A 23 -63.23 -15.97 -3.32
C GLU A 23 -62.40 -15.04 -4.22
N THR A 24 -62.87 -13.82 -4.44
CA THR A 24 -62.14 -12.81 -5.24
C THR A 24 -60.91 -12.31 -4.48
N ALA A 25 -61.05 -11.94 -3.20
CA ALA A 25 -59.94 -11.50 -2.37
C ALA A 25 -58.87 -12.59 -2.19
N VAL A 26 -59.27 -13.85 -2.03
CA VAL A 26 -58.32 -14.98 -1.94
C VAL A 26 -57.55 -15.18 -3.24
N LYS A 27 -58.19 -14.96 -4.40
CA LYS A 27 -57.50 -15.05 -5.71
C LYS A 27 -56.49 -13.91 -5.88
N GLU A 28 -56.83 -12.70 -5.48
CA GLU A 28 -55.92 -11.54 -5.54
C GLU A 28 -54.70 -11.71 -4.63
N VAL A 29 -54.91 -12.09 -3.36
CA VAL A 29 -53.81 -12.33 -2.42
C VAL A 29 -52.88 -13.44 -2.90
N LYS A 30 -53.42 -14.51 -3.49
CA LYS A 30 -52.60 -15.58 -4.09
C LYS A 30 -51.80 -15.09 -5.30
N ALA A 31 -52.39 -14.23 -6.13
CA ALA A 31 -51.71 -13.68 -7.31
C ALA A 31 -50.60 -12.70 -6.92
N GLU A 32 -50.79 -11.91 -5.86
CA GLU A 32 -49.79 -10.97 -5.35
C GLU A 32 -48.65 -11.70 -4.62
N ALA A 33 -48.96 -12.68 -3.77
CA ALA A 33 -47.95 -13.48 -3.09
C ALA A 33 -47.10 -14.29 -4.08
N GLY A 34 -47.72 -14.84 -5.14
CA GLY A 34 -47.03 -15.60 -6.19
C GLY A 34 -46.01 -14.77 -6.98
N LYS A 35 -46.25 -13.46 -7.17
CA LYS A 35 -45.34 -12.56 -7.91
C LYS A 35 -44.07 -12.18 -7.16
N THR A 36 -44.01 -12.39 -5.85
CA THR A 36 -42.86 -11.93 -5.04
C THR A 36 -41.68 -12.91 -5.04
N LEU A 37 -41.86 -14.12 -5.58
CA LEU A 37 -40.85 -15.17 -5.64
C LEU A 37 -40.97 -15.96 -6.95
N ASP A 38 -40.84 -15.26 -8.09
CA ASP A 38 -40.69 -15.96 -9.37
C ASP A 38 -39.35 -16.73 -9.37
N ASP A 39 -39.29 -17.92 -9.96
CA ASP A 39 -38.09 -18.77 -10.02
C ASP A 39 -36.82 -18.03 -10.51
N LYS A 40 -37.02 -17.00 -11.35
CA LYS A 40 -35.95 -16.11 -11.84
C LYS A 40 -35.30 -15.28 -10.75
N GLY A 41 -36.08 -14.77 -9.78
CA GLY A 41 -35.53 -14.00 -8.65
C GLY A 41 -34.68 -14.88 -7.74
N LEU A 42 -35.05 -16.16 -7.60
CA LEU A 42 -34.27 -17.14 -6.86
C LEU A 42 -32.93 -17.46 -7.55
N GLU A 43 -32.95 -17.60 -8.88
CA GLU A 43 -31.76 -17.88 -9.69
C GLU A 43 -30.77 -16.70 -9.70
N GLU A 44 -31.27 -15.46 -9.80
CA GLU A 44 -30.43 -14.26 -9.72
C GLU A 44 -29.81 -14.10 -8.32
N HIS A 45 -30.57 -14.38 -7.26
CA HIS A 45 -30.05 -14.37 -5.90
C HIS A 45 -28.97 -15.44 -5.70
N ALA A 46 -29.14 -16.64 -6.29
CA ALA A 46 -28.12 -17.69 -6.25
C ALA A 46 -26.81 -17.25 -6.93
N LYS A 47 -26.89 -16.65 -8.13
CA LYS A 47 -25.73 -16.10 -8.85
C LYS A 47 -25.04 -15.00 -8.06
N LEU A 48 -25.81 -14.12 -7.42
CA LEU A 48 -25.27 -13.09 -6.55
C LEU A 48 -24.51 -13.71 -5.37
N CYS A 49 -25.09 -14.69 -4.68
CA CYS A 49 -24.41 -15.40 -3.60
C CYS A 49 -23.10 -16.07 -4.05
N GLU A 50 -23.07 -16.69 -5.23
CA GLU A 50 -21.84 -17.28 -5.77
C GLU A 50 -20.77 -16.22 -6.06
N SER A 51 -21.14 -15.10 -6.68
CA SER A 51 -20.20 -14.01 -6.95
C SER A 51 -19.63 -13.40 -5.66
N VAL A 52 -20.45 -13.24 -4.62
CA VAL A 52 -20.02 -12.75 -3.31
C VAL A 52 -19.06 -13.74 -2.64
N LYS A 53 -19.36 -15.04 -2.68
CA LYS A 53 -18.46 -16.08 -2.17
C LYS A 53 -17.12 -16.08 -2.89
N PHE A 54 -17.13 -15.96 -4.21
CA PHE A 54 -15.92 -15.87 -5.02
C PHE A 54 -15.08 -14.63 -4.67
N LEU A 55 -15.72 -13.47 -4.59
CA LEU A 55 -15.06 -12.21 -4.20
C LEU A 55 -14.48 -12.28 -2.78
N SER A 56 -15.21 -12.87 -1.83
CA SER A 56 -14.72 -13.07 -0.46
C SER A 56 -13.46 -13.95 -0.44
N ALA A 57 -13.47 -15.06 -1.16
CA ALA A 57 -12.31 -15.95 -1.23
C ALA A 57 -11.10 -15.27 -1.89
N GLN A 58 -11.32 -14.46 -2.93
CA GLN A 58 -10.25 -13.67 -3.54
C GLN A 58 -9.71 -12.60 -2.60
N TYR A 59 -10.59 -11.92 -1.87
CA TYR A 59 -10.20 -10.92 -0.87
C TYR A 59 -9.33 -11.53 0.22
N ASP A 60 -9.73 -12.68 0.78
CA ASP A 60 -8.96 -13.38 1.80
C ASP A 60 -7.58 -13.81 1.26
N SER A 61 -7.52 -14.33 0.03
CA SER A 61 -6.28 -14.68 -0.65
C SER A 61 -5.35 -13.47 -0.85
N MET A 62 -5.89 -12.33 -1.28
CA MET A 62 -5.10 -11.10 -1.42
C MET A 62 -4.60 -10.60 -0.07
N ARG A 63 -5.42 -10.66 0.97
CA ARG A 63 -5.05 -10.24 2.32
C ARG A 63 -3.89 -11.06 2.86
N VAL A 64 -3.93 -12.39 2.70
CA VAL A 64 -2.81 -13.27 3.08
C VAL A 64 -1.52 -12.90 2.35
N LYS A 65 -1.59 -12.63 1.04
CA LYS A 65 -0.42 -12.19 0.26
C LYS A 65 0.10 -10.83 0.73
N GLN A 66 -0.80 -9.89 1.03
CA GLN A 66 -0.44 -8.58 1.54
C GLN A 66 0.29 -8.70 2.88
N ASP A 67 -0.23 -9.50 3.81
CA ASP A 67 0.37 -9.73 5.12
C ASP A 67 1.76 -10.39 4.98
N ALA A 68 1.92 -11.36 4.08
CA ALA A 68 3.20 -11.99 3.78
C ALA A 68 4.22 -10.98 3.23
N LEU A 69 3.83 -10.13 2.27
CA LEU A 69 4.69 -9.10 1.70
C LEU A 69 5.11 -8.05 2.73
N ILE A 70 4.20 -7.67 3.64
CA ILE A 70 4.53 -6.74 4.75
C ILE A 70 5.57 -7.37 5.67
N ALA A 71 5.40 -8.65 6.03
CA ALA A 71 6.35 -9.37 6.87
C ALA A 71 7.73 -9.49 6.21
N GLU A 72 7.78 -9.85 4.93
CA GLU A 72 9.02 -9.93 4.16
C GLU A 72 9.71 -8.58 4.05
N ASN A 73 8.97 -7.51 3.74
CA ASN A 73 9.55 -6.17 3.64
C ASN A 73 10.17 -5.72 4.97
N LYS A 74 9.50 -6.02 6.10
CA LYS A 74 10.04 -5.74 7.43
C LYS A 74 11.33 -6.51 7.68
N ALA A 75 11.39 -7.80 7.33
CA ALA A 75 12.59 -8.62 7.49
C ALA A 75 13.75 -8.10 6.63
N LEU A 76 13.49 -7.75 5.36
CA LEU A 76 14.50 -7.19 4.45
C LEU A 76 15.03 -5.84 4.95
N ARG A 77 14.17 -4.96 5.47
CA ARG A 77 14.61 -3.69 6.05
C ARG A 77 15.52 -3.89 7.26
N ALA A 78 15.16 -4.78 8.17
CA ALA A 78 16.01 -5.10 9.33
C ALA A 78 17.36 -5.70 8.91
N HIS A 79 17.37 -6.53 7.87
CA HIS A 79 18.61 -7.07 7.32
C HIS A 79 19.49 -5.98 6.68
N ASN A 80 18.89 -5.08 5.91
CA ASN A 80 19.62 -3.94 5.33
C ASN A 80 20.21 -3.04 6.43
N GLU A 81 19.44 -2.70 7.46
CA GLU A 81 19.92 -1.91 8.59
C GLU A 81 21.10 -2.58 9.32
N SER A 82 21.03 -3.90 9.49
CA SER A 82 22.14 -4.68 10.06
C SER A 82 23.38 -4.64 9.17
N LEU A 83 23.22 -4.79 7.85
CA LEU A 83 24.33 -4.72 6.90
C LEU A 83 24.95 -3.32 6.86
N GLU A 84 24.15 -2.27 6.85
CA GLU A 84 24.60 -0.87 6.89
C GLU A 84 25.41 -0.60 8.16
N THR A 85 24.96 -1.09 9.31
CA THR A 85 25.68 -0.98 10.57
C THR A 85 27.05 -1.68 10.50
N ARG A 86 27.09 -2.92 9.99
CA ARG A 86 28.35 -3.67 9.82
C ARG A 86 29.29 -3.00 8.84
N LEU A 87 28.76 -2.40 7.78
CA LEU A 87 29.55 -1.66 6.79
C LEU A 87 30.18 -0.42 7.45
N ALA A 88 29.40 0.34 8.22
CA ALA A 88 29.90 1.49 8.98
C ALA A 88 30.99 1.10 9.98
N GLU A 89 30.83 -0.01 10.70
CA GLU A 89 31.84 -0.55 11.61
C GLU A 89 33.14 -0.92 10.89
N LEU A 90 33.04 -1.59 9.73
CA LEU A 90 34.21 -1.95 8.92
C LEU A 90 34.91 -0.72 8.34
N GLU A 91 34.16 0.29 7.91
CA GLU A 91 34.73 1.56 7.46
C GLU A 91 35.45 2.28 8.59
N GLN A 92 34.87 2.31 9.78
CA GLN A 92 35.49 2.90 10.95
C GLN A 92 36.76 2.14 11.35
N TYR A 93 36.70 0.81 11.38
CA TYR A 93 37.85 -0.05 11.68
C TYR A 93 38.99 0.17 10.68
N SER A 94 38.68 0.25 9.38
CA SER A 94 39.64 0.56 8.32
C SER A 94 40.31 1.93 8.51
N ARG A 95 39.59 2.90 9.07
CA ARG A 95 40.09 4.27 9.33
C ARG A 95 40.73 4.45 10.70
N GLN A 96 40.75 3.44 11.57
CA GLN A 96 41.16 3.57 12.97
C GLN A 96 42.59 4.10 13.13
N ASN A 97 43.49 3.79 12.19
CA ASN A 97 44.88 4.24 12.19
C ASN A 97 45.17 5.32 11.15
N ASN A 98 44.12 5.91 10.55
CA ASN A 98 44.27 6.96 9.55
C ASN A 98 44.18 8.34 10.23
N ILE A 99 45.12 9.23 9.89
CA ILE A 99 45.10 10.61 10.34
C ILE A 99 44.72 11.49 9.14
N GLU A 100 43.57 12.16 9.22
CA GLU A 100 43.15 13.13 8.21
C GLU A 100 43.72 14.51 8.56
N ILE A 101 44.53 15.09 7.68
CA ILE A 101 45.11 16.43 7.86
C ILE A 101 44.39 17.41 6.94
N LYS A 102 43.66 18.36 7.52
CA LYS A 102 42.93 19.42 6.79
C LYS A 102 43.74 20.71 6.75
N GLY A 103 43.54 21.49 5.69
CA GLY A 103 44.15 22.82 5.55
C GLY A 103 45.63 22.81 5.15
N VAL A 104 46.13 21.68 4.61
CA VAL A 104 47.46 21.64 3.98
C VAL A 104 47.38 22.37 2.64
N PRO A 105 48.19 23.43 2.42
CA PRO A 105 48.30 24.07 1.12
C PRO A 105 48.73 23.04 0.07
N THR A 106 48.05 22.99 -1.06
CA THR A 106 48.36 22.06 -2.15
C THR A 106 48.90 22.82 -3.35
N THR A 107 50.10 22.50 -3.83
CA THR A 107 50.59 22.90 -5.15
C THR A 107 50.67 21.69 -6.11
N LYS A 108 50.66 21.97 -7.42
CA LYS A 108 50.62 20.91 -8.44
C LYS A 108 51.94 20.15 -8.45
N GLY A 109 51.88 18.83 -8.25
CA GLY A 109 53.05 17.94 -8.31
C GLY A 109 53.80 17.78 -7.00
N GLU A 110 53.22 18.16 -5.87
CA GLU A 110 53.85 17.99 -4.55
C GLU A 110 53.84 16.55 -4.05
N ASP A 111 54.93 16.18 -3.38
CA ASP A 111 55.02 14.96 -2.59
C ASP A 111 54.40 15.21 -1.20
N CYS A 112 53.25 14.59 -0.94
CA CYS A 112 52.55 14.71 0.33
C CYS A 112 53.34 14.10 1.51
N THR A 113 54.34 13.25 1.25
CA THR A 113 55.19 12.67 2.31
C THR A 113 56.20 13.66 2.87
N ALA A 114 56.57 14.69 2.10
CA ALA A 114 57.55 15.69 2.51
C ALA A 114 57.11 16.46 3.78
N PHE A 115 55.79 16.63 3.98
CA PHE A 115 55.23 17.28 5.17
C PHE A 115 55.49 16.54 6.48
N LEU A 116 55.71 15.23 6.43
CA LEU A 116 55.97 14.41 7.63
C LEU A 116 57.44 14.51 8.09
N ASN A 117 58.34 14.92 7.20
CA ASN A 117 59.78 14.97 7.45
C ASN A 117 60.29 16.36 7.88
N ILE A 118 59.40 17.30 8.21
CA ILE A 118 59.79 18.68 8.59
C ILE A 118 60.29 18.68 10.06
N PRO A 119 61.54 19.11 10.34
CA PRO A 119 62.23 18.88 11.61
C PRO A 119 61.61 19.45 12.91
N PRO A 120 60.89 20.60 12.96
CA PRO A 120 60.36 21.11 14.23
C PRO A 120 59.10 20.37 14.70
N ARG A 121 58.53 19.43 13.91
CA ARG A 121 57.33 18.67 14.32
C ARG A 121 57.65 17.37 15.05
N GLN A 122 58.84 16.80 14.84
CA GLN A 122 59.28 15.59 15.53
C GLN A 122 59.53 15.84 17.03
N SER A 123 59.89 17.06 17.42
CA SER A 123 60.10 17.45 18.82
C SER A 123 58.80 17.62 19.61
N ILE A 124 57.67 17.89 18.95
CA ILE A 124 56.36 18.08 19.60
C ILE A 124 55.74 16.73 20.02
N VAL A 125 55.96 15.67 19.22
CA VAL A 125 55.35 14.35 19.43
C VAL A 125 56.29 13.40 20.20
N GLY A 126 57.55 13.79 20.43
CA GLY A 126 58.51 13.03 21.24
C GLY A 126 58.95 11.69 20.66
N LEU A 127 58.54 11.35 19.43
CA LEU A 127 58.81 10.07 18.78
C LEU A 127 59.20 10.31 17.31
N SER A 128 60.34 9.75 16.92
CA SER A 128 60.74 9.65 15.51
C SER A 128 59.90 8.57 14.84
N LEU A 129 59.00 8.95 13.93
CA LEU A 129 58.30 8.00 13.07
C LEU A 129 59.30 7.46 12.04
N ALA A 130 59.61 6.17 12.11
CA ALA A 130 60.44 5.53 11.10
C ALA A 130 59.74 5.62 9.73
N ALA A 131 60.48 5.90 8.66
CA ALA A 131 59.93 6.09 7.31
C ALA A 131 59.11 4.90 6.78
N ARG A 132 59.23 3.70 7.40
CA ARG A 132 58.44 2.50 7.08
C ARG A 132 57.13 2.37 7.86
N SER A 133 56.87 3.20 8.87
CA SER A 133 55.68 3.11 9.72
C SER A 133 54.49 3.92 9.20
N VAL A 134 54.66 4.66 8.09
CA VAL A 134 53.61 5.50 7.51
C VAL A 134 53.36 5.06 6.08
N VAL A 135 52.11 4.70 5.77
CA VAL A 135 51.67 4.39 4.41
C VAL A 135 50.96 5.62 3.86
N PRO A 136 51.57 6.38 2.94
CA PRO A 136 50.92 7.56 2.39
C PRO A 136 49.71 7.17 1.55
N HIS A 137 48.61 7.88 1.76
CA HIS A 137 47.41 7.77 0.93
C HIS A 137 47.25 9.07 0.14
N ASN A 138 46.72 8.95 -1.09
CA ASN A 138 46.48 10.09 -1.98
C ASN A 138 45.46 11.07 -1.37
N ASN A 139 45.51 12.33 -1.81
CA ASN A 139 44.49 13.32 -1.49
C ASN A 139 43.09 12.78 -1.77
N ALA A 140 42.22 12.79 -0.77
CA ALA A 140 40.83 12.38 -0.93
C ALA A 140 40.14 13.30 -1.94
N GLN A 141 39.64 12.74 -3.05
CA GLN A 141 38.79 13.49 -3.96
C GLN A 141 37.49 13.81 -3.24
N ARG A 142 37.11 15.09 -3.19
CA ARG A 142 35.77 15.50 -2.76
C ARG A 142 34.76 14.93 -3.77
N ILE A 143 34.10 13.84 -3.40
CA ILE A 143 32.89 13.38 -4.08
C ILE A 143 31.82 14.41 -3.70
N ALA A 144 31.34 15.18 -4.69
CA ALA A 144 30.18 16.04 -4.50
C ALA A 144 29.00 15.12 -4.16
N THR A 145 28.65 15.02 -2.89
CA THR A 145 27.43 14.34 -2.46
C THR A 145 26.26 15.16 -3.00
N ALA A 146 25.73 14.77 -4.15
CA ALA A 146 24.40 15.17 -4.56
C ALA A 146 23.46 14.65 -3.46
N SER A 147 23.04 15.55 -2.58
CA SER A 147 21.91 15.31 -1.71
C SER A 147 20.70 15.10 -2.60
N SER A 148 20.43 13.86 -3.00
CA SER A 148 19.15 13.49 -3.60
C SER A 148 18.08 13.83 -2.57
N PRO A 149 17.17 14.77 -2.85
CA PRO A 149 16.07 15.01 -1.96
C PRO A 149 15.24 13.74 -1.94
N MET A 150 15.02 13.19 -0.74
CA MET A 150 14.07 12.11 -0.49
C MET A 150 12.80 12.39 -1.28
N GLY A 151 12.44 11.46 -2.18
CA GLY A 151 11.23 11.55 -2.97
C GLY A 151 10.02 11.69 -2.06
N SER A 152 9.48 12.91 -1.97
CA SER A 152 8.10 13.11 -1.58
C SER A 152 7.26 12.53 -2.72
N SER A 153 6.81 11.29 -2.58
CA SER A 153 5.75 10.73 -3.42
C SER A 153 4.49 11.58 -3.24
N LYS A 154 4.34 12.62 -4.04
CA LYS A 154 3.02 13.18 -4.34
C LYS A 154 2.29 12.11 -5.16
N MET A 155 1.37 11.40 -4.51
CA MET A 155 0.30 10.70 -5.22
C MET A 155 -0.52 11.75 -5.98
N THR A 156 -0.20 11.93 -7.25
CA THR A 156 -1.09 12.62 -8.18
C THR A 156 -2.17 11.62 -8.55
N LEU A 157 -3.35 11.74 -7.92
CA LEU A 157 -4.57 11.11 -8.42
C LEU A 157 -4.83 11.65 -9.83
N GLN A 158 -4.56 10.83 -10.86
CA GLN A 158 -5.06 11.07 -12.21
C GLN A 158 -6.57 10.86 -12.22
N THR A 159 -7.31 11.91 -11.83
CA THR A 159 -8.72 12.01 -12.14
C THR A 159 -8.89 12.58 -13.54
N GLY A 160 -9.67 11.88 -14.37
CA GLY A 160 -10.54 12.54 -15.35
C GLY A 160 -10.09 12.48 -16.81
N LYS A 161 -10.61 11.45 -17.50
CA LYS A 161 -11.08 11.47 -18.89
C LYS A 161 -11.23 12.88 -19.48
N THR A 162 -10.40 13.23 -20.45
CA THR A 162 -10.73 14.27 -21.42
C THR A 162 -11.51 13.64 -22.56
N TRP A 163 -12.80 13.93 -22.64
CA TRP A 163 -13.62 13.66 -23.82
C TRP A 163 -13.24 14.64 -24.93
N GLY A 164 -12.48 14.16 -25.91
CA GLY A 164 -12.24 14.89 -27.16
C GLY A 164 -13.41 14.65 -28.12
N LEU A 165 -14.37 15.57 -28.13
CA LEU A 165 -15.37 15.70 -29.18
C LEU A 165 -14.68 16.04 -30.51
N SER A 166 -14.74 15.13 -31.48
CA SER A 166 -14.50 15.43 -32.89
C SER A 166 -15.53 16.46 -33.35
N LYS A 167 -15.09 17.55 -33.99
CA LYS A 167 -15.93 18.33 -34.89
C LYS A 167 -15.38 18.22 -36.32
N PRO A 168 -16.26 18.03 -37.32
CA PRO A 168 -15.87 17.96 -38.72
C PRO A 168 -15.84 19.35 -39.35
N ALA A 169 -14.91 19.56 -40.27
CA ALA A 169 -15.03 20.44 -41.43
C ALA A 169 -14.07 19.92 -42.50
#